data_AF-V9FGM6-F1
#
_entry.id   AF-V9FGM6-F1
#
_cell.length_a   1.000
_cell.length_b   1.000
_cell.length_c   1.000
_cell.angle_alpha   90.00
_cell.angle_beta   90.00
_cell.angle_gamma   90.00
#
_symmetry.space_group_name_H-M   'P 1'
#
loop_
_entity.id
_entity.type
_entity.pdbx_description
1 polymer ?
#
loop_
_entity_poly.entity_id
_entity_poly.type
_entity_poly.pdbx_seq_one_letter_code
_entity_poly.pdbx_strand_id
1 'polypeptide(L)'
;MLRRGAAPLLRGRSTRSMSLLGSIFGIGEFEGARNTSLSRSTSKQQAYDLALLDYVSMNSHPKFMLQQVLEDDAPFLMGHVLVGASQCLAPLMHQDAVDAATRLEMATKIAKQGESTVSEKMHVQALDAMVHGRHHEAAAVYETILLHDQTDLLALRCCYDIYLFLGDYKNMLATVTRRLPSWSPNDTGYSLLLGMQAYGMQAAGRLDAAEGLAEKTLSMNGNDRWALHTMLHVLEARGNANHGASYANQYKAGFDNGGPLERHLYFQWALYMLDLGHYDRINKMLEVNILPYQPDGAPHAVPTLCDASQLYWRLRFAGQDTTELGNQLLENWTAVLPTSDSEANEVSKVRLHPLARVLRYSILACVSSGTTPPIEPLTAEAAVDTNRFETQFGSTPFQFSYPPIPGELEEVYKSVCRGFQAFAEARFKDATEALLPVRGKLGLLGGTDVDQDVVEQLLIECASKCDDLRLAKLLLNERLSARPQSAQCWNTFSRVSAAMGDSSAVRDAQGMSYVLGLGQGGNQTY
;
A
#
# COMPACT_ATOMS: atom_id res chain seq x y z
N MET A 1 36.75 3.37 73.43
CA MET A 1 37.80 4.42 73.44
C MET A 1 38.32 4.60 72.01
N LEU A 2 38.28 5.86 71.51
CA LEU A 2 39.02 6.45 70.36
C LEU A 2 38.71 5.90 68.94
N ARG A 3 37.98 6.62 68.08
CA ARG A 3 38.32 7.80 67.21
C ARG A 3 38.69 7.33 65.77
N ARG A 4 37.85 7.66 64.77
CA ARG A 4 37.89 8.79 63.80
C ARG A 4 38.72 8.51 62.53
N GLY A 5 38.13 8.79 61.36
CA GLY A 5 38.86 9.07 60.11
C GLY A 5 37.95 9.02 58.88
N ALA A 6 37.83 10.11 58.13
CA ALA A 6 36.86 10.37 57.08
C ALA A 6 37.46 10.30 55.65
N ALA A 7 36.65 9.80 54.69
CA ALA A 7 36.57 10.06 53.22
C ALA A 7 37.85 9.87 52.33
N PRO A 8 37.81 9.88 50.97
CA PRO A 8 36.68 9.92 49.99
C PRO A 8 36.83 9.02 48.71
N LEU A 9 35.77 9.02 47.87
CA LEU A 9 35.77 9.03 46.37
C LEU A 9 35.97 7.77 45.48
N LEU A 10 35.08 7.72 44.47
CA LEU A 10 35.17 7.21 43.08
C LEU A 10 34.75 5.75 42.76
N ARG A 11 33.52 5.64 42.23
CA ARG A 11 33.01 4.54 41.41
C ARG A 11 33.77 4.48 40.08
N GLY A 12 34.49 3.38 39.84
CA GLY A 12 34.82 2.93 38.48
C GLY A 12 33.85 1.83 38.07
N ARG A 13 32.91 2.12 37.16
CA ARG A 13 32.17 1.08 36.44
C ARG A 13 32.84 0.91 35.08
N SER A 14 33.42 -0.27 34.86
CA SER A 14 33.91 -0.76 33.58
C SER A 14 32.80 -0.67 32.53
N THR A 15 33.07 0.05 31.44
CA THR A 15 32.26 0.03 30.22
C THR A 15 32.63 -1.22 29.42
N ARG A 16 31.66 -2.12 29.23
CA ARG A 16 31.75 -3.14 28.18
C ARG A 16 31.46 -2.45 26.84
N SER A 17 32.36 -2.61 25.88
CA SER A 17 32.15 -2.27 24.48
C SER A 17 30.94 -3.03 23.94
N MET A 18 29.94 -2.33 23.39
CA MET A 18 28.81 -2.92 22.68
C MET A 18 29.19 -3.22 21.23
N SER A 19 28.73 -4.33 20.67
CA SER A 19 28.89 -4.62 19.24
C SER A 19 28.05 -3.66 18.39
N LEU A 20 28.48 -3.41 17.15
CA LEU A 20 27.88 -2.48 16.19
C LEU A 20 26.36 -2.70 15.98
N LEU A 21 25.88 -3.94 16.16
CA LEU A 21 24.46 -4.28 16.07
C LEU A 21 23.65 -3.77 17.28
N GLY A 22 24.26 -3.74 18.48
CA GLY A 22 23.60 -3.27 19.70
C GLY A 22 23.41 -1.75 19.76
N SER A 23 24.21 -0.99 19.00
CA SER A 23 24.01 0.46 18.83
C SER A 23 22.97 0.82 17.77
N ILE A 24 22.67 -0.08 16.83
CA ILE A 24 21.74 0.18 15.72
C ILE A 24 20.30 -0.23 16.07
N PHE A 25 20.12 -1.27 16.88
CA PHE A 25 18.79 -1.78 17.28
C PHE A 25 18.45 -1.49 18.75
N GLY A 26 19.14 -0.54 19.38
CA GLY A 26 18.87 -0.11 20.74
C GLY A 26 17.52 0.60 20.84
N ILE A 27 16.61 0.03 21.64
CA ILE A 27 15.34 0.62 22.05
C ILE A 27 15.62 1.95 22.78
N GLY A 28 15.40 3.08 22.12
CA GLY A 28 15.44 4.40 22.77
C GLY A 28 15.80 5.54 21.82
N GLU A 29 14.86 6.46 21.66
CA GLU A 29 14.99 7.78 21.00
C GLU A 29 15.07 7.78 19.46
N PHE A 30 13.92 7.51 18.82
CA PHE A 30 13.65 7.97 17.45
C PHE A 30 12.53 9.02 17.46
N GLU A 31 12.85 10.22 17.95
CA GLU A 31 12.09 11.42 17.56
C GLU A 31 12.67 11.94 16.23
N GLY A 32 11.91 11.83 15.15
CA GLY A 32 11.99 12.78 14.03
C GLY A 32 13.18 12.74 13.07
N ALA A 33 13.82 11.59 12.83
CA ALA A 33 14.89 11.52 11.82
C ALA A 33 14.32 11.35 10.39
N ARG A 34 13.78 12.42 9.79
CA ARG A 34 13.46 12.49 8.34
C ARG A 34 14.72 12.44 7.44
N ASN A 35 15.90 12.24 8.01
CA ASN A 35 17.17 12.25 7.28
C ASN A 35 18.21 11.39 8.01
N THR A 36 18.13 10.07 7.85
CA THR A 36 19.18 9.13 8.25
C THR A 36 20.24 9.03 7.15
N SER A 37 20.96 10.13 6.89
CA SER A 37 22.15 10.05 6.05
C SER A 37 23.18 9.16 6.73
N LEU A 38 23.62 8.10 6.06
CA LEU A 38 24.62 7.19 6.59
C LEU A 38 25.94 7.91 6.86
N SER A 39 26.66 7.51 7.92
CA SER A 39 27.90 8.20 8.33
C SER A 39 28.98 8.13 7.24
N ARG A 40 29.87 9.14 7.19
CA ARG A 40 31.03 9.21 6.26
C ARG A 40 31.98 8.02 6.31
N SER A 41 31.94 7.17 7.35
CA SER A 41 32.78 5.97 7.47
C SER A 41 32.14 4.70 6.90
N THR A 42 30.91 4.77 6.38
CA THR A 42 30.18 3.63 5.82
C THR A 42 30.65 3.39 4.39
N SER A 43 31.06 2.17 4.04
CA SER A 43 31.37 1.87 2.63
C SER A 43 30.10 1.88 1.77
N LYS A 44 30.23 2.13 0.46
CA LYS A 44 29.09 2.13 -0.47
C LYS A 44 28.31 0.82 -0.47
N GLN A 45 28.97 -0.32 -0.29
CA GLN A 45 28.32 -1.63 -0.20
C GLN A 45 27.49 -1.75 1.08
N GLN A 46 28.06 -1.38 2.23
CA GLN A 46 27.32 -1.38 3.49
C GLN A 46 26.12 -0.42 3.45
N ALA A 47 26.28 0.72 2.79
CA ALA A 47 25.18 1.67 2.60
C ALA A 47 24.06 1.09 1.74
N TYR A 48 24.41 0.38 0.67
CA TYR A 48 23.46 -0.35 -0.16
C TYR A 48 22.74 -1.44 0.62
N ASP A 49 23.46 -2.29 1.35
CA ASP A 49 22.88 -3.40 2.10
C ASP A 49 21.88 -2.89 3.15
N LEU A 50 22.22 -1.80 3.86
CA LEU A 50 21.31 -1.15 4.81
C LEU A 50 20.09 -0.54 4.12
N ALA A 51 20.29 0.18 3.02
CA ALA A 51 19.17 0.78 2.27
C ALA A 51 18.24 -0.28 1.69
N LEU A 52 18.77 -1.44 1.27
CA LEU A 52 17.98 -2.56 0.79
C LEU A 52 17.14 -3.18 1.91
N LEU A 53 17.74 -3.44 3.07
CA LEU A 53 17.01 -3.99 4.22
C LEU A 53 15.90 -3.05 4.69
N ASP A 54 16.20 -1.76 4.82
CA ASP A 54 15.24 -0.74 5.19
C ASP A 54 14.14 -0.58 4.14
N TYR A 55 14.46 -0.69 2.85
CA TYR A 55 13.43 -0.68 1.81
C TYR A 55 12.54 -1.91 1.92
N VAL A 56 13.10 -3.11 2.00
CA VAL A 56 12.33 -4.36 2.03
C VAL A 56 11.43 -4.43 3.27
N SER A 57 11.87 -3.91 4.42
CA SER A 57 11.04 -3.79 5.62
C SER A 57 10.09 -2.58 5.61
N MET A 58 10.10 -1.79 4.53
CA MET A 58 9.34 -0.55 4.33
C MET A 58 9.64 0.52 5.38
N ASN A 59 10.89 0.54 5.86
CA ASN A 59 11.37 1.48 6.84
C ASN A 59 11.76 2.86 6.28
N SER A 60 12.41 2.88 5.12
CA SER A 60 12.99 4.10 4.57
C SER A 60 12.94 4.08 3.04
N HIS A 61 12.88 5.26 2.40
CA HIS A 61 13.03 5.35 0.95
C HIS A 61 14.52 5.37 0.57
N PRO A 62 15.01 4.45 -0.29
CA PRO A 62 16.42 4.38 -0.70
C PRO A 62 16.99 5.68 -1.24
N LYS A 63 16.17 6.51 -1.91
CA LYS A 63 16.59 7.79 -2.47
C LYS A 63 17.22 8.72 -1.44
N PHE A 64 16.75 8.70 -0.19
CA PHE A 64 17.31 9.52 0.89
C PHE A 64 18.56 8.86 1.49
N MET A 65 18.54 7.54 1.69
CA MET A 65 19.66 6.81 2.30
C MET A 65 20.90 6.78 1.40
N LEU A 66 20.72 6.69 0.09
CA LEU A 66 21.80 6.57 -0.90
C LEU A 66 22.16 7.89 -1.58
N GLN A 67 21.55 9.01 -1.19
CA GLN A 67 21.79 10.31 -1.84
C GLN A 67 23.29 10.65 -1.89
N GLN A 68 23.95 10.71 -0.73
CA GLN A 68 25.37 11.05 -0.65
C GLN A 68 26.26 10.03 -1.36
N VAL A 69 25.92 8.74 -1.28
CA VAL A 69 26.68 7.67 -1.94
C VAL A 69 26.66 7.85 -3.46
N LEU A 70 25.51 8.20 -4.03
CA LEU A 70 25.35 8.43 -5.47
C LEU A 70 25.91 9.78 -5.94
N GLU A 71 26.02 10.77 -5.04
CA GLU A 71 26.73 12.02 -5.30
C GLU A 71 28.25 11.82 -5.33
N ASP A 72 28.79 11.01 -4.40
CA ASP A 72 30.23 10.73 -4.28
C ASP A 72 30.73 9.69 -5.31
N ASP A 73 29.89 8.71 -5.68
CA ASP A 73 30.22 7.63 -6.62
C ASP A 73 29.07 7.42 -7.63
N ALA A 74 28.90 8.39 -8.53
CA ALA A 74 27.86 8.37 -9.56
C ALA A 74 27.80 7.06 -10.40
N PRO A 75 28.93 6.37 -10.71
CA PRO A 75 28.93 5.06 -11.39
C PRO A 75 28.44 3.86 -10.57
N PHE A 76 27.88 4.03 -9.36
CA PHE A 76 27.38 2.91 -8.56
C PHE A 76 26.06 2.33 -9.10
N LEU A 77 26.17 1.36 -10.01
CA LEU A 77 25.06 0.77 -10.77
C LEU A 77 23.87 0.33 -9.90
N MET A 78 24.10 -0.56 -8.94
CA MET A 78 23.02 -1.13 -8.13
C MET A 78 22.36 -0.08 -7.21
N GLY A 79 23.07 0.98 -6.83
CA GLY A 79 22.47 2.11 -6.11
C GLY A 79 21.39 2.81 -6.94
N HIS A 80 21.63 3.04 -8.24
CA HIS A 80 20.60 3.59 -9.14
C HIS A 80 19.44 2.61 -9.35
N VAL A 81 19.72 1.31 -9.47
CA VAL A 81 18.68 0.28 -9.61
C VAL A 81 17.76 0.26 -8.39
N LEU A 82 18.31 0.20 -7.17
CA LEU A 82 17.51 0.16 -5.95
C LEU A 82 16.65 1.41 -5.79
N VAL A 83 17.23 2.59 -6.03
CA VAL A 83 16.48 3.85 -5.98
C VAL A 83 15.37 3.86 -7.04
N GLY A 84 15.70 3.56 -8.30
CA GLY A 84 14.71 3.54 -9.39
C GLY A 84 13.58 2.54 -9.17
N ALA A 85 13.91 1.32 -8.72
CA ALA A 85 12.91 0.29 -8.43
C ALA A 85 11.98 0.73 -7.29
N SER A 86 12.52 1.29 -6.21
CA SER A 86 11.72 1.82 -5.10
C SER A 86 10.83 2.99 -5.53
N GLN A 87 11.29 3.82 -6.47
CA GLN A 87 10.53 4.93 -7.02
C GLN A 87 9.38 4.47 -7.94
N CYS A 88 9.53 3.34 -8.65
CA CYS A 88 8.44 2.73 -9.40
C CYS A 88 7.39 2.10 -8.49
N LEU A 89 7.83 1.33 -7.48
CA LEU A 89 6.95 0.42 -6.72
C LEU A 89 6.40 1.04 -5.43
N ALA A 90 7.15 1.92 -4.78
CA ALA A 90 6.76 2.57 -3.52
C ALA A 90 7.14 4.07 -3.50
N PRO A 91 6.65 4.88 -4.46
CA PRO A 91 6.91 6.31 -4.50
C PRO A 91 6.31 7.05 -3.30
N LEU A 92 7.03 8.04 -2.76
CA LEU A 92 6.51 8.93 -1.72
C LEU A 92 5.64 10.04 -2.34
N MET A 93 6.11 10.59 -3.46
CA MET A 93 5.44 11.62 -4.25
C MET A 93 5.35 11.19 -5.71
N HIS A 94 4.44 11.78 -6.50
CA HIS A 94 4.31 11.42 -7.92
C HIS A 94 5.61 11.64 -8.70
N GLN A 95 6.36 12.69 -8.35
CA GLN A 95 7.67 12.99 -8.98
C GLN A 95 8.66 11.83 -8.85
N ASP A 96 8.57 11.01 -7.79
CA ASP A 96 9.45 9.84 -7.66
C ASP A 96 9.26 8.87 -8.82
N ALA A 97 8.01 8.57 -9.18
CA ALA A 97 7.70 7.68 -10.30
C ALA A 97 8.22 8.24 -11.63
N VAL A 98 8.24 9.57 -11.78
CA VAL A 98 8.83 10.25 -12.95
C VAL A 98 10.36 10.14 -12.94
N ASP A 99 10.99 10.38 -11.77
CA ASP A 99 12.44 10.36 -11.59
C ASP A 99 13.06 8.97 -11.76
N ALA A 100 12.26 7.90 -11.66
CA ALA A 100 12.71 6.54 -11.95
C ALA A 100 13.28 6.38 -13.37
N ALA A 101 12.77 7.15 -14.35
CA ALA A 101 13.31 7.16 -15.71
C ALA A 101 14.76 7.70 -15.77
N THR A 102 15.05 8.75 -14.98
CA THR A 102 16.42 9.30 -14.84
C THR A 102 17.36 8.27 -14.22
N ARG A 103 16.89 7.51 -13.23
CA ARG A 103 17.67 6.41 -12.63
C ARG A 103 17.94 5.29 -13.61
N LEU A 104 16.95 4.92 -14.41
CA LEU A 104 17.09 3.94 -15.49
C LEU A 104 18.11 4.39 -16.54
N GLU A 105 18.07 5.66 -16.98
CA GLU A 105 19.02 6.19 -17.97
C GLU A 105 20.46 6.06 -17.46
N MET A 106 20.70 6.46 -16.21
CA MET A 106 22.01 6.37 -15.58
C MET A 106 22.47 4.91 -15.44
N ALA A 107 21.60 4.03 -14.93
CA ALA A 107 21.92 2.61 -14.77
C ALA A 107 22.24 1.94 -16.13
N THR A 108 21.48 2.26 -17.18
CA THR A 108 21.71 1.77 -18.54
C THR A 108 23.05 2.25 -19.09
N LYS A 109 23.41 3.52 -18.87
CA LYS A 109 24.69 4.08 -19.30
C LYS A 109 25.85 3.37 -18.59
N ILE A 110 25.78 3.20 -17.28
CA ILE A 110 26.81 2.53 -16.49
C ILE A 110 26.97 1.07 -16.93
N ALA A 111 25.87 0.33 -17.10
CA ALA A 111 25.89 -1.07 -17.52
C ALA A 111 26.52 -1.29 -18.91
N LYS A 112 26.42 -0.29 -19.81
CA LYS A 112 27.07 -0.31 -21.13
C LYS A 112 28.56 0.06 -21.10
N GLN A 113 28.99 0.86 -20.13
CA GLN A 113 30.34 1.44 -20.06
C GLN A 113 31.30 0.65 -19.17
N GLY A 114 30.78 -0.08 -18.18
CA GLY A 114 31.56 -0.83 -17.21
C GLY A 114 31.48 -2.34 -17.36
N GLU A 115 32.34 -3.04 -16.62
CA GLU A 115 32.20 -4.47 -16.35
C GLU A 115 31.00 -4.66 -15.41
N SER A 116 29.86 -5.07 -15.96
CA SER A 116 28.66 -5.45 -15.20
C SER A 116 28.35 -6.92 -15.41
N THR A 117 27.92 -7.58 -14.33
CA THR A 117 27.51 -8.97 -14.33
C THR A 117 26.21 -9.17 -15.10
N VAL A 118 25.90 -10.42 -15.47
CA VAL A 118 24.62 -10.75 -16.10
C VAL A 118 23.44 -10.40 -15.19
N SER A 119 23.54 -10.69 -13.89
CA SER A 119 22.50 -10.36 -12.90
C SER A 119 22.24 -8.86 -12.82
N GLU A 120 23.29 -8.03 -12.72
CA GLU A 120 23.13 -6.56 -12.70
C GLU A 120 22.45 -6.05 -13.98
N LYS A 121 22.80 -6.59 -15.15
CA LYS A 121 22.15 -6.22 -16.42
C LYS A 121 20.67 -6.65 -16.45
N MET A 122 20.31 -7.77 -15.83
CA MET A 122 18.92 -8.20 -15.69
C MET A 122 18.15 -7.29 -14.75
N HIS A 123 18.74 -6.84 -13.64
CA HIS A 123 18.14 -5.81 -12.77
C HIS A 123 17.86 -4.50 -13.52
N VAL A 124 18.79 -4.06 -14.38
CA VAL A 124 18.58 -2.89 -15.25
C VAL A 124 17.43 -3.14 -16.24
N GLN A 125 17.34 -4.34 -16.84
CA GLN A 125 16.24 -4.70 -17.73
C GLN A 125 14.89 -4.75 -17.02
N ALA A 126 14.85 -5.24 -15.78
CA ALA A 126 13.63 -5.25 -14.98
C ALA A 126 13.17 -3.82 -14.64
N LEU A 127 14.12 -2.92 -14.29
CA LEU A 127 13.82 -1.50 -14.11
C LEU A 127 13.31 -0.84 -15.40
N ASP A 128 13.93 -1.16 -16.56
CA ASP A 128 13.46 -0.71 -17.87
C ASP A 128 12.01 -1.14 -18.12
N ALA A 129 11.70 -2.40 -17.84
CA ALA A 129 10.36 -2.93 -17.95
C ALA A 129 9.38 -2.21 -17.02
N MET A 130 9.72 -1.97 -15.75
CA MET A 130 8.87 -1.24 -14.80
C MET A 130 8.60 0.21 -15.20
N VAL A 131 9.63 0.98 -15.58
CA VAL A 131 9.50 2.39 -15.98
C VAL A 131 8.54 2.54 -17.17
N HIS A 132 8.55 1.59 -18.10
CA HIS A 132 7.68 1.59 -19.27
C HIS A 132 6.37 0.80 -19.07
N GLY A 133 6.08 0.36 -17.84
CA GLY A 133 4.88 -0.36 -17.43
C GLY A 133 4.69 -1.73 -18.08
N ARG A 134 5.78 -2.44 -18.37
CA ARG A 134 5.82 -3.85 -18.83
C ARG A 134 6.03 -4.76 -17.61
N HIS A 135 5.08 -4.77 -16.69
CA HIS A 135 5.20 -5.45 -15.40
C HIS A 135 5.31 -6.97 -15.53
N HIS A 136 4.64 -7.59 -16.51
CA HIS A 136 4.79 -9.03 -16.77
C HIS A 136 6.22 -9.40 -17.23
N GLU A 137 6.86 -8.52 -18.00
CA GLU A 137 8.28 -8.67 -18.39
C GLU A 137 9.18 -8.50 -17.17
N ALA A 138 8.97 -7.47 -16.35
CA ALA A 138 9.73 -7.26 -15.13
C ALA A 138 9.65 -8.45 -14.16
N ALA A 139 8.44 -9.00 -13.95
CA ALA A 139 8.24 -10.20 -13.14
C ALA A 139 8.98 -11.43 -13.72
N ALA A 140 8.93 -11.64 -15.03
CA ALA A 140 9.66 -12.74 -15.67
C ALA A 140 11.19 -12.57 -15.52
N VAL A 141 11.70 -11.35 -15.65
CA VAL A 141 13.13 -11.05 -15.44
C VAL A 141 13.53 -11.37 -14.00
N TYR A 142 12.77 -10.88 -13.01
CA TYR A 142 13.07 -11.15 -11.59
C TYR A 142 12.91 -12.62 -11.21
N GLU A 143 11.89 -13.33 -11.70
CA GLU A 143 11.74 -14.78 -11.50
C GLU A 143 12.92 -15.55 -12.09
N THR A 144 13.50 -15.07 -13.20
CA THR A 144 14.73 -15.63 -13.79
C THR A 144 15.95 -15.36 -12.92
N ILE A 145 16.11 -14.15 -12.37
CA ILE A 145 17.17 -13.85 -11.38
C ILE A 145 17.03 -14.81 -10.20
N LEU A 146 15.83 -14.92 -9.63
CA LEU A 146 15.52 -15.76 -8.47
C LEU A 146 15.60 -17.26 -8.73
N LEU A 147 15.67 -17.69 -9.99
CA LEU A 147 15.95 -19.08 -10.34
C LEU A 147 17.44 -19.40 -10.16
N HIS A 148 18.31 -18.43 -10.44
CA HIS A 148 19.76 -18.56 -10.33
C HIS A 148 20.29 -18.19 -8.94
N ASP A 149 19.75 -17.13 -8.34
CA ASP A 149 20.07 -16.67 -6.99
C ASP A 149 18.79 -16.51 -6.17
N GLN A 150 18.48 -17.53 -5.37
CA GLN A 150 17.29 -17.55 -4.52
C GLN A 150 17.38 -16.58 -3.32
N THR A 151 18.55 -15.96 -3.12
CA THR A 151 18.85 -15.06 -2.01
C THR A 151 18.94 -13.59 -2.42
N ASP A 152 18.74 -13.27 -3.71
CA ASP A 152 18.66 -11.88 -4.18
C ASP A 152 17.41 -11.19 -3.61
N LEU A 153 17.62 -10.46 -2.52
CA LEU A 153 16.55 -9.84 -1.75
C LEU A 153 15.85 -8.72 -2.52
N LEU A 154 16.57 -7.98 -3.37
CA LEU A 154 15.96 -6.93 -4.20
C LEU A 154 15.05 -7.56 -5.26
N ALA A 155 15.54 -8.59 -5.96
CA ALA A 155 14.73 -9.30 -6.95
C ALA A 155 13.48 -9.91 -6.31
N LEU A 156 13.61 -10.50 -5.11
CA LEU A 156 12.49 -11.06 -4.37
C LEU A 156 11.45 -10.00 -4.02
N ARG A 157 11.89 -8.86 -3.46
CA ARG A 157 11.00 -7.77 -3.08
C ARG A 157 10.28 -7.16 -4.28
N CYS A 158 11.02 -6.85 -5.34
CA CYS A 158 10.43 -6.26 -6.55
C CYS A 158 9.45 -7.23 -7.23
N CYS A 159 9.80 -8.51 -7.35
CA CYS A 159 8.90 -9.53 -7.89
C CYS A 159 7.61 -9.64 -7.08
N TYR A 160 7.72 -9.65 -5.75
CA TYR A 160 6.58 -9.66 -4.83
C TYR A 160 5.67 -8.43 -5.04
N ASP A 161 6.24 -7.23 -5.07
CA ASP A 161 5.48 -5.98 -5.27
C ASP A 161 4.83 -5.92 -6.66
N ILE A 162 5.48 -6.46 -7.70
CA ILE A 162 4.90 -6.55 -9.05
C ILE A 162 3.69 -7.49 -9.05
N TYR A 163 3.76 -8.64 -8.38
CA TYR A 163 2.59 -9.53 -8.27
C TYR A 163 1.46 -8.89 -7.48
N LEU A 164 1.77 -8.14 -6.42
CA LEU A 164 0.78 -7.33 -5.69
C LEU A 164 0.15 -6.28 -6.61
N PHE A 165 0.98 -5.56 -7.37
CA PHE A 165 0.53 -4.58 -8.36
C PHE A 165 -0.42 -5.22 -9.36
N LEU A 166 -0.07 -6.38 -9.94
CA LEU A 166 -0.89 -7.11 -10.93
C LEU A 166 -2.14 -7.79 -10.35
N GLY A 167 -2.35 -7.75 -9.02
CA GLY A 167 -3.43 -8.48 -8.36
C GLY A 167 -3.27 -10.02 -8.38
N ASP A 168 -2.07 -10.53 -8.67
CA ASP A 168 -1.78 -11.97 -8.69
C ASP A 168 -1.32 -12.46 -7.32
N TYR A 169 -2.27 -12.50 -6.38
CA TYR A 169 -2.03 -12.93 -4.99
C TYR A 169 -1.47 -14.35 -4.88
N LYS A 170 -1.78 -15.22 -5.86
CA LYS A 170 -1.27 -16.58 -5.89
C LYS A 170 0.23 -16.58 -6.13
N ASN A 171 0.70 -15.87 -7.17
CA ASN A 171 2.13 -15.76 -7.44
C ASN A 171 2.85 -14.87 -6.42
N MET A 172 2.19 -13.87 -5.84
CA MET A 172 2.72 -13.07 -4.73
C MET A 172 3.10 -13.95 -3.52
N LEU A 173 2.20 -14.82 -3.06
CA LEU A 173 2.52 -15.77 -1.97
C LEU A 173 3.51 -16.84 -2.43
N ALA A 174 3.35 -17.34 -3.66
CA ALA A 174 4.17 -18.43 -4.17
C ALA A 174 5.63 -18.00 -4.38
N THR A 175 5.91 -16.77 -4.81
CA THR A 175 7.29 -16.32 -5.05
C THR A 175 8.11 -16.39 -3.76
N VAL A 176 7.55 -15.99 -2.62
CA VAL A 176 8.20 -16.13 -1.31
C VAL A 176 8.31 -17.61 -0.92
N THR A 177 7.20 -18.36 -1.05
CA THR A 177 7.12 -19.76 -0.62
C THR A 177 8.13 -20.65 -1.33
N ARG A 178 8.38 -20.42 -2.63
CA ARG A 178 9.35 -21.19 -3.43
C ARG A 178 10.79 -21.02 -2.95
N ARG A 179 11.13 -19.85 -2.37
CA ARG A 179 12.50 -19.51 -1.96
C ARG A 179 12.77 -19.80 -0.50
N LEU A 180 11.73 -19.82 0.34
CA LEU A 180 11.86 -20.02 1.79
C LEU A 180 12.75 -21.21 2.21
N PRO A 181 12.73 -22.40 1.55
CA PRO A 181 13.61 -23.51 1.92
C PRO A 181 15.11 -23.26 1.73
N SER A 182 15.48 -22.27 0.91
CA SER A 182 16.87 -21.89 0.64
C SER A 182 17.41 -20.84 1.59
N TRP A 183 16.57 -20.32 2.50
CA TRP A 183 16.95 -19.34 3.49
C TRP A 183 17.05 -19.95 4.88
N SER A 184 18.15 -19.69 5.56
CA SER A 184 18.39 -20.02 6.96
C SER A 184 17.84 -18.93 7.88
N PRO A 185 17.36 -19.26 9.09
CA PRO A 185 17.01 -18.27 10.11
C PRO A 185 18.15 -17.31 10.51
N ASN A 186 19.40 -17.67 10.19
CA ASN A 186 20.57 -16.82 10.43
C ASN A 186 20.90 -15.89 9.26
N ASP A 187 20.22 -16.02 8.12
CA ASP A 187 20.49 -15.19 6.95
C ASP A 187 19.89 -13.79 7.14
N THR A 188 20.69 -12.78 6.79
CA THR A 188 20.26 -11.39 6.79
C THR A 188 19.08 -11.21 5.82
N GLY A 189 17.91 -10.86 6.36
CA GLY A 189 16.67 -10.70 5.58
C GLY A 189 15.64 -11.82 5.78
N TYR A 190 15.97 -12.92 6.47
CA TYR A 190 15.03 -14.02 6.70
C TYR A 190 13.70 -13.58 7.34
N SER A 191 13.75 -12.67 8.33
CA SER A 191 12.53 -12.13 8.94
C SER A 191 11.64 -11.39 7.93
N LEU A 192 12.24 -10.71 6.95
CA LEU A 192 11.53 -9.94 5.94
C LEU A 192 10.76 -10.87 4.99
N LEU A 193 11.33 -12.04 4.68
CA LEU A 193 10.63 -13.09 3.94
C LEU A 193 9.42 -13.61 4.71
N LEU A 194 9.55 -13.80 6.03
CA LEU A 194 8.42 -14.21 6.87
C LEU A 194 7.34 -13.11 6.91
N GLY A 195 7.72 -11.83 6.96
CA GLY A 195 6.80 -10.71 6.83
C GLY A 195 6.00 -10.75 5.52
N MET A 196 6.68 -10.89 4.38
CA MET A 196 6.02 -11.01 3.07
C MET A 196 5.13 -12.27 2.98
N GLN A 197 5.57 -13.39 3.57
CA GLN A 197 4.76 -14.61 3.64
C GLN A 197 3.51 -14.41 4.50
N ALA A 198 3.61 -13.72 5.63
CA ALA A 198 2.48 -13.44 6.51
C ALA A 198 1.37 -12.69 5.76
N TYR A 199 1.74 -11.64 5.03
CA TYR A 199 0.79 -10.90 4.19
C TYR A 199 0.18 -11.80 3.10
N GLY A 200 1.00 -12.59 2.40
CA GLY A 200 0.48 -13.55 1.41
C GLY A 200 -0.51 -14.56 2.00
N MET A 201 -0.33 -14.99 3.25
CA MET A 201 -1.31 -15.83 3.95
C MET A 201 -2.60 -15.07 4.26
N GLN A 202 -2.52 -13.79 4.64
CA GLN A 202 -3.69 -12.95 4.87
C GLN A 202 -4.48 -12.75 3.57
N ALA A 203 -3.81 -12.42 2.47
CA ALA A 203 -4.45 -12.27 1.16
C ALA A 203 -5.10 -13.57 0.65
N ALA A 204 -4.59 -14.72 1.08
CA ALA A 204 -5.20 -16.03 0.80
C ALA A 204 -6.32 -16.42 1.79
N GLY A 205 -6.74 -15.52 2.69
CA GLY A 205 -7.79 -15.76 3.70
C GLY A 205 -7.34 -16.64 4.88
N ARG A 206 -6.05 -16.97 5.00
CA ARG A 206 -5.51 -17.83 6.07
C ARG A 206 -5.09 -17.00 7.28
N LEU A 207 -6.06 -16.32 7.89
CA LEU A 207 -5.84 -15.27 8.89
C LEU A 207 -5.03 -15.72 10.11
N ASP A 208 -5.31 -16.90 10.67
CA ASP A 208 -4.58 -17.38 11.86
C ASP A 208 -3.10 -17.68 11.56
N ALA A 209 -2.81 -18.19 10.36
CA ALA A 209 -1.44 -18.43 9.92
C ALA A 209 -0.70 -17.11 9.64
N ALA A 210 -1.41 -16.13 9.08
CA ALA A 210 -0.89 -14.78 8.86
C ALA A 210 -0.52 -14.09 10.16
N GLU A 211 -1.42 -14.11 11.16
CA GLU A 211 -1.21 -13.55 12.49
C GLU A 211 0.03 -14.16 13.16
N GLY A 212 0.08 -15.49 13.27
CA GLY A 212 1.21 -16.16 13.92
C GLY A 212 2.55 -15.92 13.21
N LEU A 213 2.56 -15.80 11.89
CA LEU A 213 3.77 -15.43 11.13
C LEU A 213 4.17 -13.96 11.35
N ALA A 214 3.21 -13.04 11.32
CA ALA A 214 3.48 -11.62 11.53
C ALA A 214 3.99 -11.34 12.96
N GLU A 215 3.39 -11.94 13.99
CA GLU A 215 3.88 -11.86 15.36
C GLU A 215 5.31 -12.40 15.50
N LYS A 216 5.58 -13.55 14.87
CA LYS A 216 6.94 -14.12 14.82
C LYS A 216 7.91 -13.15 14.16
N THR A 217 7.55 -12.58 13.01
CA THR A 217 8.38 -11.59 12.31
C THR A 217 8.65 -10.38 13.19
N LEU A 218 7.64 -9.81 13.84
CA LEU A 218 7.79 -8.68 14.76
C LEU A 218 8.67 -9.02 15.97
N SER A 219 8.63 -10.27 16.46
CA SER A 219 9.52 -10.72 17.54
C SER A 219 10.99 -10.82 17.11
N MET A 220 11.25 -11.10 15.83
CA MET A 220 12.59 -11.17 15.26
C MET A 220 13.11 -9.79 14.84
N ASN A 221 12.23 -8.97 14.28
CA ASN A 221 12.48 -7.63 13.81
C ASN A 221 11.31 -6.72 14.22
N GLY A 222 11.46 -6.03 15.36
CA GLY A 222 10.43 -5.13 15.89
C GLY A 222 10.12 -3.93 14.99
N ASN A 223 10.96 -3.66 14.00
CA ASN A 223 10.80 -2.58 13.03
C ASN A 223 10.28 -3.08 11.67
N ASP A 224 9.75 -4.29 11.56
CA ASP A 224 9.17 -4.79 10.31
C ASP A 224 7.76 -4.21 10.08
N ARG A 225 7.66 -3.18 9.23
CA ARG A 225 6.37 -2.52 8.97
C ARG A 225 5.47 -3.32 8.05
N TRP A 226 6.02 -4.24 7.26
CA TRP A 226 5.21 -5.14 6.45
C TRP A 226 4.49 -6.17 7.32
N ALA A 227 5.15 -6.66 8.38
CA ALA A 227 4.52 -7.49 9.38
C ALA A 227 3.46 -6.73 10.19
N LEU A 228 3.75 -5.48 10.59
CA LEU A 228 2.76 -4.63 11.26
C LEU A 228 1.53 -4.37 10.36
N HIS A 229 1.76 -4.04 9.09
CA HIS A 229 0.74 -3.88 8.06
C HIS A 229 -0.13 -5.12 7.92
N THR A 230 0.48 -6.31 7.91
CA THR A 230 -0.24 -7.59 7.90
C THR A 230 -1.17 -7.74 9.10
N MET A 231 -0.71 -7.39 10.31
CA MET A 231 -1.53 -7.47 11.52
C MET A 231 -2.76 -6.55 11.44
N LEU A 232 -2.61 -5.33 10.90
CA LEU A 232 -3.76 -4.46 10.66
C LEU A 232 -4.75 -5.11 9.67
N HIS A 233 -4.28 -5.62 8.54
CA HIS A 233 -5.17 -6.33 7.61
C HIS A 233 -5.87 -7.55 8.22
N VAL A 234 -5.21 -8.32 9.09
CA VAL A 234 -5.86 -9.44 9.80
C VAL A 234 -6.97 -8.95 10.74
N LEU A 235 -6.73 -7.89 11.51
CA LEU A 235 -7.72 -7.31 12.42
C LEU A 235 -8.90 -6.68 11.67
N GLU A 236 -8.62 -6.09 10.52
CA GLU A 236 -9.61 -5.55 9.58
C GLU A 236 -10.51 -6.67 9.03
N ALA A 237 -9.90 -7.74 8.50
CA ALA A 237 -10.64 -8.87 7.91
C ALA A 237 -11.50 -9.61 8.95
N ARG A 238 -11.13 -9.56 10.23
CA ARG A 238 -11.93 -10.09 11.35
C ARG A 238 -13.06 -9.16 11.80
N GLY A 239 -13.17 -7.96 11.24
CA GLY A 239 -14.20 -6.98 11.61
C GLY A 239 -14.08 -6.47 13.05
N ASN A 240 -12.87 -6.47 13.62
CA ASN A 240 -12.62 -6.08 15.02
C ASN A 240 -12.00 -4.68 15.11
N ALA A 241 -12.82 -3.66 14.86
CA ALA A 241 -12.39 -2.28 14.76
C ALA A 241 -11.76 -1.74 16.06
N ASN A 242 -12.28 -2.11 17.23
CA ASN A 242 -11.71 -1.68 18.51
C ASN A 242 -10.29 -2.22 18.72
N HIS A 243 -10.08 -3.51 18.44
CA HIS A 243 -8.75 -4.10 18.56
C HIS A 243 -7.79 -3.50 17.52
N GLY A 244 -8.23 -3.37 16.27
CA GLY A 244 -7.46 -2.72 15.20
C GLY A 244 -7.01 -1.29 15.57
N ALA A 245 -7.94 -0.46 16.05
CA ALA A 245 -7.65 0.90 16.49
C ALA A 245 -6.66 0.95 17.67
N SER A 246 -6.84 0.07 18.66
CA SER A 246 -5.94 -0.02 19.82
C SER A 246 -4.54 -0.47 19.41
N TYR A 247 -4.46 -1.46 18.51
CA TYR A 247 -3.20 -1.99 18.01
C TYR A 247 -2.45 -0.94 17.20
N ALA A 248 -3.11 -0.25 16.27
CA ALA A 248 -2.50 0.84 15.51
C ALA A 248 -1.98 1.96 16.44
N ASN A 249 -2.75 2.34 17.46
CA ASN A 249 -2.31 3.33 18.43
C ASN A 249 -1.08 2.88 19.24
N GLN A 250 -1.08 1.63 19.72
CA GLN A 250 0.03 1.06 20.49
C GLN A 250 1.35 1.08 19.70
N TYR A 251 1.29 0.80 18.40
CA TYR A 251 2.46 0.71 17.53
C TYR A 251 2.70 1.97 16.69
N LYS A 252 1.99 3.07 16.94
CA LYS A 252 2.11 4.33 16.19
C LYS A 252 3.56 4.78 16.03
N ALA A 253 4.32 4.79 17.12
CA ALA A 253 5.73 5.21 17.09
C ALA A 253 6.61 4.34 16.17
N GLY A 254 6.23 3.09 15.92
CA GLY A 254 6.95 2.17 15.04
C GLY A 254 6.76 2.44 13.54
N PHE A 255 5.66 3.11 13.14
CA PHE A 255 5.41 3.42 11.72
C PHE A 255 5.37 4.91 11.38
N ASP A 256 5.41 5.81 12.35
CA ASP A 256 5.39 7.26 12.19
C ASP A 256 6.80 7.85 11.97
N ASN A 257 7.35 7.70 10.76
CA ASN A 257 8.80 7.92 10.52
C ASN A 257 9.20 8.24 9.06
N GLY A 258 8.25 8.43 8.15
CA GLY A 258 8.48 8.85 6.77
C GLY A 258 8.74 7.72 5.77
N GLY A 259 8.57 6.46 6.14
CA GLY A 259 8.80 5.34 5.21
C GLY A 259 7.63 5.04 4.27
N PRO A 260 7.83 4.13 3.29
CA PRO A 260 6.88 3.94 2.19
C PRO A 260 5.46 3.53 2.60
N LEU A 261 5.31 2.85 3.74
CA LEU A 261 4.00 2.39 4.23
C LEU A 261 3.31 3.34 5.21
N GLU A 262 3.95 4.41 5.68
CA GLU A 262 3.40 5.25 6.76
C GLU A 262 1.97 5.71 6.45
N ARG A 263 1.79 6.34 5.28
CA ARG A 263 0.49 6.88 4.86
C ARG A 263 -0.58 5.79 4.78
N HIS A 264 -0.22 4.61 4.29
CA HIS A 264 -1.13 3.48 4.17
C HIS A 264 -1.50 2.87 5.52
N LEU A 265 -0.57 2.85 6.49
CA LEU A 265 -0.86 2.40 7.86
C LEU A 265 -1.82 3.35 8.59
N TYR A 266 -1.69 4.67 8.36
CA TYR A 266 -2.69 5.63 8.82
C TYR A 266 -4.04 5.46 8.11
N PHE A 267 -4.05 5.11 6.82
CA PHE A 267 -5.28 4.75 6.12
C PHE A 267 -5.98 3.55 6.76
N GLN A 268 -5.25 2.45 7.02
CA GLN A 268 -5.80 1.28 7.72
C GLN A 268 -6.36 1.66 9.10
N TRP A 269 -5.63 2.51 9.84
CA TRP A 269 -6.12 3.01 11.12
C TRP A 269 -7.41 3.83 10.99
N ALA A 270 -7.50 4.68 9.96
CA ALA A 270 -8.68 5.48 9.68
C ALA A 270 -9.92 4.61 9.36
N LEU A 271 -9.75 3.42 8.78
CA LEU A 271 -10.87 2.50 8.54
C LEU A 271 -11.47 1.97 9.86
N TYR A 272 -10.66 1.70 10.87
CA TYR A 272 -11.20 1.36 12.20
C TYR A 272 -11.91 2.54 12.84
N MET A 273 -11.35 3.75 12.70
CA MET A 273 -12.01 4.95 13.20
C MET A 273 -13.35 5.19 12.50
N LEU A 274 -13.46 4.85 11.21
CA LEU A 274 -14.69 4.92 10.46
C LEU A 274 -15.72 3.93 11.01
N ASP A 275 -15.33 2.67 11.23
CA ASP A 275 -16.20 1.65 11.80
C ASP A 275 -16.70 2.04 13.20
N LEU A 276 -15.89 2.74 14.00
CA LEU A 276 -16.25 3.24 15.33
C LEU A 276 -17.02 4.58 15.32
N GLY A 277 -17.16 5.22 14.15
CA GLY A 277 -17.85 6.52 14.02
C GLY A 277 -17.03 7.74 14.49
N HIS A 278 -15.70 7.62 14.58
CA HIS A 278 -14.79 8.69 15.01
C HIS A 278 -14.31 9.56 13.83
N TYR A 279 -15.23 10.21 13.13
CA TYR A 279 -14.93 10.94 11.88
C TYR A 279 -13.97 12.12 12.04
N ASP A 280 -14.03 12.86 13.16
CA ASP A 280 -13.12 13.98 13.42
C ASP A 280 -11.65 13.55 13.44
N ARG A 281 -11.38 12.34 13.95
CA ARG A 281 -10.01 11.77 13.96
C ARG A 281 -9.55 11.45 12.54
N ILE A 282 -10.44 10.94 11.69
CA ILE A 282 -10.13 10.65 10.28
C ILE A 282 -9.78 11.94 9.54
N ASN A 283 -10.56 13.01 9.75
CA ASN A 283 -10.27 14.32 9.15
C ASN A 283 -8.88 14.82 9.56
N LYS A 284 -8.50 14.63 10.84
CA LYS A 284 -7.16 15.01 11.30
C LYS A 284 -6.05 14.15 10.70
N MET A 285 -6.26 12.83 10.59
CA MET A 285 -5.32 11.91 9.94
C MET A 285 -5.14 12.24 8.46
N LEU A 286 -6.21 12.61 7.75
CA LEU A 286 -6.15 13.06 6.36
C LEU A 286 -5.26 14.29 6.22
N GLU A 287 -5.49 15.32 7.04
CA GLU A 287 -4.76 16.59 6.99
C GLU A 287 -3.27 16.44 7.34
N VAL A 288 -2.94 15.59 8.31
CA VAL A 288 -1.57 15.54 8.87
C VAL A 288 -0.74 14.39 8.32
N ASN A 289 -1.36 13.22 8.11
CA ASN A 289 -0.62 11.97 7.93
C ASN A 289 -0.80 11.37 6.54
N ILE A 290 -2.02 11.38 5.98
CA ILE A 290 -2.33 10.67 4.74
C ILE A 290 -2.12 11.57 3.52
N LEU A 291 -2.79 12.73 3.50
CA LEU A 291 -2.75 13.69 2.39
C LEU A 291 -2.28 15.07 2.87
N PRO A 292 -1.09 15.19 3.46
CA PRO A 292 -0.63 16.45 4.03
C PRO A 292 -0.39 17.51 2.97
N TYR A 293 -0.78 18.75 3.25
CA TYR A 293 -0.59 19.90 2.35
C TYR A 293 0.86 20.02 1.83
N GLN A 294 1.01 20.19 0.52
CA GLN A 294 2.30 20.38 -0.15
C GLN A 294 2.47 21.86 -0.54
N PRO A 295 3.40 22.62 0.10
CA PRO A 295 3.57 24.04 -0.17
C PRO A 295 3.98 24.39 -1.60
N ASP A 296 4.66 23.47 -2.28
CA ASP A 296 5.11 23.59 -3.67
C ASP A 296 4.05 23.12 -4.69
N GLY A 297 2.90 22.63 -4.22
CA GLY A 297 1.84 22.06 -5.05
C GLY A 297 2.20 20.73 -5.69
N ALA A 298 3.26 20.05 -5.23
CA ALA A 298 3.66 18.76 -5.80
C ALA A 298 2.58 17.69 -5.56
N PRO A 299 2.15 16.94 -6.60
CA PRO A 299 1.12 15.93 -6.44
C PRO A 299 1.61 14.74 -5.61
N HIS A 300 0.73 14.24 -4.75
CA HIS A 300 0.97 13.01 -3.99
C HIS A 300 1.09 11.80 -4.91
N ALA A 301 1.78 10.75 -4.41
CA ALA A 301 1.89 9.49 -5.13
C ALA A 301 0.54 8.81 -5.31
N VAL A 302 0.40 8.04 -6.40
CA VAL A 302 -0.82 7.31 -6.76
C VAL A 302 -1.36 6.45 -5.61
N PRO A 303 -0.56 5.66 -4.86
CA PRO A 303 -1.07 4.88 -3.73
C PRO A 303 -1.71 5.76 -2.65
N THR A 304 -1.10 6.90 -2.31
CA THR A 304 -1.67 7.87 -1.36
C THR A 304 -3.01 8.41 -1.85
N LEU A 305 -3.12 8.73 -3.14
CA LEU A 305 -4.37 9.21 -3.70
C LEU A 305 -5.45 8.13 -3.73
N CYS A 306 -5.07 6.85 -3.90
CA CYS A 306 -6.00 5.73 -3.78
C CYS A 306 -6.57 5.65 -2.35
N ASP A 307 -5.70 5.63 -1.34
CA ASP A 307 -6.10 5.60 0.08
C ASP A 307 -7.01 6.78 0.46
N ALA A 308 -6.66 7.99 0.04
CA ALA A 308 -7.46 9.18 0.30
C ALA A 308 -8.81 9.19 -0.47
N SER A 309 -8.84 8.71 -1.71
CA SER A 309 -10.10 8.56 -2.49
C SER A 309 -11.04 7.53 -1.87
N GLN A 310 -10.46 6.48 -1.30
CA GLN A 310 -11.18 5.46 -0.57
C GLN A 310 -11.82 6.00 0.71
N LEU A 311 -11.12 6.85 1.47
CA LEU A 311 -11.68 7.53 2.64
C LEU A 311 -12.73 8.56 2.23
N TYR A 312 -12.50 9.31 1.15
CA TYR A 312 -13.48 10.26 0.60
C TYR A 312 -14.85 9.59 0.39
N TRP A 313 -14.89 8.46 -0.31
CA TRP A 313 -16.17 7.78 -0.57
C TRP A 313 -16.81 7.23 0.70
N ARG A 314 -16.03 6.61 1.58
CA ARG A 314 -16.54 6.05 2.83
C ARG A 314 -17.09 7.12 3.78
N LEU A 315 -16.41 8.26 3.89
CA LEU A 315 -16.89 9.42 4.65
C LEU A 315 -18.17 9.99 4.04
N ARG A 316 -18.23 10.08 2.70
CA ARG A 316 -19.43 10.53 1.97
C ARG A 316 -20.62 9.61 2.20
N PHE A 317 -20.42 8.29 2.19
CA PHE A 317 -21.46 7.31 2.53
C PHE A 317 -21.89 7.40 4.01
N ALA A 318 -20.96 7.77 4.90
CA ALA A 318 -21.25 8.10 6.30
C ALA A 318 -21.91 9.47 6.51
N GLY A 319 -22.22 10.21 5.44
CA GLY A 319 -22.89 11.50 5.50
C GLY A 319 -22.01 12.66 6.01
N GLN A 320 -20.69 12.50 6.00
CA GLN A 320 -19.76 13.57 6.34
C GLN A 320 -19.59 14.55 5.18
N ASP A 321 -19.25 15.80 5.47
CA ASP A 321 -18.89 16.78 4.44
C ASP A 321 -17.49 16.46 3.89
N THR A 322 -17.44 16.11 2.62
CA THR A 322 -16.22 15.74 1.90
C THR A 322 -15.88 16.71 0.79
N THR A 323 -16.47 17.93 0.79
CA THR A 323 -16.31 18.90 -0.30
C THR A 323 -14.84 19.28 -0.50
N GLU A 324 -14.16 19.67 0.59
CA GLU A 324 -12.76 20.08 0.56
C GLU A 324 -11.83 18.95 0.13
N LEU A 325 -11.98 17.75 0.73
CA LEU A 325 -11.21 16.57 0.35
C LEU A 325 -11.43 16.19 -1.13
N GLY A 326 -12.67 16.30 -1.62
CA GLY A 326 -12.99 16.06 -3.03
C GLY A 326 -12.24 17.00 -3.96
N ASN A 327 -12.19 18.29 -3.65
CA ASN A 327 -11.46 19.28 -4.44
C ASN A 327 -9.95 19.00 -4.44
N GLN A 328 -9.36 18.72 -3.27
CA GLN A 328 -7.94 18.37 -3.17
C GLN A 328 -7.59 17.12 -3.98
N LEU A 329 -8.45 16.09 -3.95
CA LEU A 329 -8.28 14.88 -4.74
C LEU A 329 -8.42 15.17 -6.24
N LEU A 330 -9.38 16.02 -6.64
CA LEU A 330 -9.56 16.41 -8.04
C LEU A 330 -8.31 17.11 -8.57
N GLU A 331 -7.74 18.05 -7.83
CA GLU A 331 -6.51 18.76 -8.18
C GLU A 331 -5.33 17.78 -8.33
N ASN A 332 -5.11 16.92 -7.33
CA ASN A 332 -4.02 15.95 -7.35
C ASN A 332 -4.16 14.92 -8.49
N TRP A 333 -5.35 14.34 -8.67
CA TRP A 333 -5.59 13.34 -9.73
C TRP A 333 -5.48 13.92 -11.14
N THR A 334 -5.78 15.23 -11.29
CA THR A 334 -5.59 15.95 -12.55
C THR A 334 -4.12 16.18 -12.83
N ALA A 335 -3.32 16.50 -11.81
CA ALA A 335 -1.88 16.74 -11.95
C ALA A 335 -1.08 15.46 -12.27
N VAL A 336 -1.48 14.29 -11.76
CA VAL A 336 -0.79 13.00 -11.99
C VAL A 336 -0.88 12.50 -13.43
N LEU A 337 -1.96 12.83 -14.15
CA LEU A 337 -2.17 12.47 -15.56
C LEU A 337 -2.95 13.60 -16.24
N PRO A 338 -2.28 14.67 -16.71
CA PRO A 338 -2.97 15.76 -17.39
C PRO A 338 -3.68 15.22 -18.64
N THR A 339 -4.95 15.61 -18.81
CA THR A 339 -5.87 15.10 -19.85
C THR A 339 -5.53 15.59 -21.27
N SER A 340 -4.34 16.14 -21.54
CA SER A 340 -4.00 16.69 -22.86
C SER A 340 -3.00 15.85 -23.62
N ASP A 341 -3.32 15.64 -24.90
CA ASP A 341 -2.48 15.17 -26.01
C ASP A 341 -1.25 16.07 -26.25
N SER A 342 -0.40 16.28 -25.25
CA SER A 342 0.96 16.71 -25.53
C SER A 342 1.74 15.48 -25.95
N GLU A 343 2.18 15.46 -27.22
CA GLU A 343 3.18 14.54 -27.77
C GLU A 343 4.55 14.60 -27.03
N ALA A 344 4.63 15.32 -25.91
CA ALA A 344 5.82 15.51 -25.11
C ALA A 344 5.88 14.44 -24.00
N ASN A 345 6.73 13.44 -24.24
CA ASN A 345 7.16 12.33 -23.38
C ASN A 345 6.29 11.07 -23.38
N GLU A 346 6.36 10.31 -24.49
CA GLU A 346 6.04 8.86 -24.51
C GLU A 346 6.82 8.04 -23.48
N VAL A 347 7.92 8.58 -22.93
CA VAL A 347 8.90 7.87 -22.11
C VAL A 347 8.43 7.59 -20.67
N SER A 348 7.35 8.23 -20.17
CA SER A 348 6.92 8.01 -18.77
C SER A 348 5.43 8.30 -18.53
N LYS A 349 4.53 7.67 -19.31
CA LYS A 349 3.11 7.63 -18.91
C LYS A 349 2.95 6.63 -17.77
N VAL A 350 2.83 7.13 -16.54
CA VAL A 350 2.56 6.31 -15.35
C VAL A 350 1.35 5.42 -15.62
N ARG A 351 1.55 4.10 -15.69
CA ARG A 351 0.45 3.14 -15.82
C ARG A 351 -0.20 2.97 -14.46
N LEU A 352 -1.46 3.37 -14.38
CA LEU A 352 -2.30 3.11 -13.22
C LEU A 352 -2.85 1.69 -13.29
N HIS A 353 -2.76 0.95 -12.18
CA HIS A 353 -3.49 -0.31 -12.04
C HIS A 353 -5.02 -0.07 -12.17
N PRO A 354 -5.82 -1.02 -12.71
CA PRO A 354 -7.27 -0.93 -12.81
C PRO A 354 -8.01 -0.26 -11.64
N LEU A 355 -7.78 -0.69 -10.40
CA LEU A 355 -8.40 -0.06 -9.23
C LEU A 355 -8.05 1.43 -9.08
N ALA A 356 -6.78 1.81 -9.27
CA ALA A 356 -6.38 3.22 -9.23
C ALA A 356 -7.08 4.04 -10.33
N ARG A 357 -7.32 3.44 -11.52
CA ARG A 357 -8.11 4.08 -12.58
C ARG A 357 -9.58 4.24 -12.20
N VAL A 358 -10.18 3.26 -11.53
CA VAL A 358 -11.55 3.36 -10.99
C VAL A 358 -11.63 4.49 -9.98
N LEU A 359 -10.72 4.53 -9.00
CA LEU A 359 -10.71 5.56 -7.96
C LEU A 359 -10.49 6.95 -8.56
N ARG A 360 -9.53 7.11 -9.47
CA ARG A 360 -9.34 8.36 -10.22
C ARG A 360 -10.61 8.76 -10.97
N TYR A 361 -11.17 7.84 -11.76
CA TYR A 361 -12.40 8.10 -12.53
C TYR A 361 -13.55 8.54 -11.61
N SER A 362 -13.72 7.88 -10.46
CA SER A 362 -14.75 8.22 -9.49
C SER A 362 -14.61 9.66 -9.01
N ILE A 363 -13.41 10.16 -8.76
CA ILE A 363 -13.19 11.56 -8.36
C ILE A 363 -13.47 12.50 -9.53
N LEU A 364 -12.88 12.25 -10.70
CA LEU A 364 -13.04 13.13 -11.86
C LEU A 364 -14.49 13.23 -12.35
N ALA A 365 -15.24 12.12 -12.29
CA ALA A 365 -16.63 12.07 -12.72
C ALA A 365 -17.61 12.64 -11.69
N CYS A 366 -17.30 12.52 -10.39
CA CYS A 366 -18.27 12.80 -9.32
C CYS A 366 -18.01 14.10 -8.54
N VAL A 367 -16.81 14.70 -8.67
CA VAL A 367 -16.46 15.98 -8.04
C VAL A 367 -16.49 17.12 -9.07
N SER A 368 -16.11 16.85 -10.33
CA SER A 368 -16.11 17.87 -11.39
C SER A 368 -17.52 18.41 -11.67
N SER A 369 -17.65 19.73 -11.78
CA SER A 369 -18.88 20.42 -12.20
C SER A 369 -19.04 20.51 -13.73
N GLY A 370 -18.05 20.00 -14.48
CA GLY A 370 -18.01 20.01 -15.93
C GLY A 370 -18.53 18.73 -16.57
N THR A 371 -18.15 18.52 -17.83
CA THR A 371 -18.49 17.30 -18.58
C THR A 371 -17.84 16.08 -17.93
N THR A 372 -18.64 15.04 -17.66
CA THR A 372 -18.12 13.75 -17.19
C THR A 372 -17.11 13.20 -18.19
N PRO A 373 -15.88 12.85 -17.75
CA PRO A 373 -14.88 12.30 -18.66
C PRO A 373 -15.31 10.93 -19.21
N PRO A 374 -14.88 10.56 -20.42
CA PRO A 374 -15.12 9.23 -20.95
C PRO A 374 -14.39 8.17 -20.11
N ILE A 375 -14.94 6.96 -20.06
CA ILE A 375 -14.26 5.81 -19.48
C ILE A 375 -13.22 5.31 -20.49
N GLU A 376 -11.95 5.56 -20.20
CA GLU A 376 -10.83 5.12 -21.02
C GLU A 376 -10.61 3.60 -20.94
N PRO A 377 -10.38 2.88 -22.05
CA PRO A 377 -10.13 1.43 -22.03
C PRO A 377 -8.85 1.08 -21.27
N LEU A 378 -8.75 -0.14 -20.73
CA LEU A 378 -7.49 -0.66 -20.19
C LEU A 378 -6.53 -1.03 -21.33
N THR A 379 -5.27 -0.62 -21.19
CA THR A 379 -4.20 -0.99 -22.12
C THR A 379 -3.60 -2.33 -21.70
N ALA A 380 -3.78 -3.36 -22.52
CA ALA A 380 -3.14 -4.65 -22.29
C ALA A 380 -1.60 -4.52 -22.40
N GLU A 381 -0.89 -5.25 -21.54
CA GLU A 381 0.56 -5.41 -21.70
C GLU A 381 0.87 -6.35 -22.86
N ALA A 382 1.93 -6.05 -23.60
CA ALA A 382 2.45 -6.96 -24.61
C ALA A 382 2.96 -8.24 -23.93
N ALA A 383 2.84 -9.37 -24.64
CA ALA A 383 3.45 -10.61 -24.19
C ALA A 383 4.97 -10.45 -24.05
N VAL A 384 5.56 -11.16 -23.08
CA VAL A 384 7.00 -11.15 -22.85
C VAL A 384 7.72 -11.66 -24.10
N ASP A 385 8.61 -10.84 -24.66
CA ASP A 385 9.43 -11.20 -25.81
C ASP A 385 10.60 -12.11 -25.39
N THR A 386 10.33 -13.42 -25.42
CA THR A 386 11.30 -14.43 -25.00
C THR A 386 12.53 -14.47 -25.90
N ASN A 387 12.36 -14.23 -27.21
CA ASN A 387 13.46 -14.26 -28.18
C ASN A 387 14.43 -13.10 -27.95
N ARG A 388 13.91 -11.90 -27.70
CA ARG A 388 14.72 -10.74 -27.33
C ARG A 388 15.50 -11.01 -26.05
N PHE A 389 14.84 -11.57 -25.04
CA PHE A 389 15.48 -11.89 -23.77
C PHE A 389 16.62 -12.91 -23.93
N GLU A 390 16.37 -14.03 -24.64
CA GLU A 390 17.38 -15.06 -24.91
C GLU A 390 18.57 -14.52 -25.69
N THR A 391 18.32 -13.66 -26.68
CA THR A 391 19.39 -13.01 -27.46
C THR A 391 20.26 -12.12 -26.56
N GLN A 392 19.65 -11.45 -25.58
CA GLN A 392 20.33 -10.50 -24.70
C GLN A 392 21.10 -11.17 -23.55
N PHE A 393 20.57 -12.26 -22.98
CA PHE A 393 21.10 -12.87 -21.75
C PHE A 393 21.58 -14.31 -21.91
N GLY A 394 21.40 -14.93 -23.09
CA GLY A 394 21.79 -16.32 -23.34
C GLY A 394 21.03 -17.36 -22.52
N SER A 395 19.88 -16.99 -21.96
CA SER A 395 19.01 -17.85 -21.15
C SER A 395 17.54 -17.57 -21.45
N THR A 396 16.70 -18.59 -21.33
CA THR A 396 15.24 -18.45 -21.49
C THR A 396 14.66 -17.77 -20.25
N PRO A 397 13.79 -16.75 -20.40
CA PRO A 397 13.15 -16.14 -19.25
C PRO A 397 12.21 -17.15 -18.59
N PHE A 398 12.24 -17.19 -17.27
CA PHE A 398 11.37 -18.02 -16.46
C PHE A 398 10.11 -17.24 -16.07
N GLN A 399 8.94 -17.73 -16.47
CA GLN A 399 7.66 -17.09 -16.18
C GLN A 399 6.66 -18.12 -15.65
N PHE A 400 5.90 -17.73 -14.64
CA PHE A 400 4.74 -18.47 -14.18
C PHE A 400 3.48 -18.06 -14.95
N SER A 401 2.47 -18.91 -14.94
CA SER A 401 1.16 -18.57 -15.49
C SER A 401 0.54 -17.42 -14.69
N TYR A 402 0.07 -16.41 -15.40
CA TYR A 402 -0.78 -15.34 -14.86
C TYR A 402 -2.24 -15.74 -14.97
N PRO A 403 -3.14 -15.23 -14.11
CA PRO A 403 -4.57 -15.43 -14.27
C PRO A 403 -5.01 -14.88 -15.63
N PRO A 404 -5.61 -15.70 -16.52
CA PRO A 404 -6.30 -15.14 -17.69
C PRO A 404 -7.53 -14.40 -17.15
N ILE A 405 -7.82 -13.15 -17.52
CA ILE A 405 -9.09 -12.74 -18.17
C ILE A 405 -9.05 -11.23 -18.59
N PRO A 406 -8.41 -10.86 -19.73
CA PRO A 406 -8.40 -9.46 -20.18
C PRO A 406 -9.80 -8.88 -20.47
N GLY A 407 -10.71 -9.68 -21.05
CA GLY A 407 -12.06 -9.22 -21.42
C GLY A 407 -12.99 -8.99 -20.23
N GLU A 408 -12.93 -9.87 -19.23
CA GLU A 408 -13.74 -9.76 -18.01
C GLU A 408 -13.20 -8.67 -17.10
N LEU A 409 -11.88 -8.49 -17.01
CA LEU A 409 -11.28 -7.34 -16.33
C LEU A 409 -11.81 -6.02 -16.88
N GLU A 410 -11.80 -5.86 -18.21
CA GLU A 410 -12.31 -4.66 -18.88
C GLU A 410 -13.82 -4.45 -18.62
N GLU A 411 -14.60 -5.52 -18.59
CA GLU A 411 -16.03 -5.47 -18.24
C GLU A 411 -16.25 -5.01 -16.80
N VAL A 412 -15.55 -5.61 -15.83
CA VAL A 412 -15.63 -5.23 -14.41
C VAL A 412 -15.23 -3.77 -14.23
N TYR A 413 -14.09 -3.37 -14.81
CA TYR A 413 -13.60 -1.99 -14.76
C TYR A 413 -14.64 -0.99 -15.28
N LYS A 414 -15.20 -1.23 -16.48
CA LYS A 414 -16.21 -0.36 -17.06
C LYS A 414 -17.50 -0.33 -16.23
N SER A 415 -17.95 -1.47 -15.72
CA SER A 415 -19.15 -1.56 -14.90
C SER A 415 -19.02 -0.80 -13.59
N VAL A 416 -17.87 -0.88 -12.92
CA VAL A 416 -17.61 -0.11 -11.69
C VAL A 416 -17.54 1.40 -11.97
N CYS A 417 -16.83 1.82 -13.02
CA CYS A 417 -16.81 3.23 -13.44
C CYS A 417 -18.22 3.76 -13.73
N ARG A 418 -19.05 3.00 -14.47
CA ARG A 418 -20.46 3.35 -14.73
C ARG A 418 -21.28 3.43 -13.45
N GLY A 419 -21.01 2.55 -12.47
CA GLY A 419 -21.65 2.59 -11.16
C GLY A 419 -21.41 3.91 -10.43
N PHE A 420 -20.16 4.36 -10.35
CA PHE A 420 -19.82 5.66 -9.76
C PHE A 420 -20.45 6.83 -10.53
N GLN A 421 -20.36 6.82 -11.86
CA GLN A 421 -20.97 7.85 -12.70
C GLN A 421 -22.49 7.94 -12.47
N ALA A 422 -23.19 6.81 -12.53
CA ALA A 422 -24.64 6.75 -12.34
C ALA A 422 -25.04 7.19 -10.91
N PHE A 423 -24.24 6.88 -9.89
CA PHE A 423 -24.44 7.39 -8.54
C PHE A 423 -24.35 8.92 -8.47
N ALA A 424 -23.34 9.52 -9.11
CA ALA A 424 -23.19 10.98 -9.13
C ALA A 424 -24.33 11.69 -9.86
N GLU A 425 -24.89 11.07 -10.89
CA GLU A 425 -26.05 11.55 -11.65
C GLU A 425 -27.39 11.22 -10.97
N ALA A 426 -27.38 10.69 -9.74
CA ALA A 426 -28.55 10.22 -8.99
C ALA A 426 -29.37 9.11 -9.69
N ARG A 427 -28.78 8.40 -10.65
CA ARG A 427 -29.33 7.23 -11.33
C ARG A 427 -29.02 5.96 -10.54
N PHE A 428 -29.54 5.88 -9.30
CA PHE A 428 -29.19 4.82 -8.36
C PHE A 428 -29.58 3.41 -8.81
N LYS A 429 -30.67 3.27 -9.57
CA LYS A 429 -31.09 1.99 -10.16
C LYS A 429 -30.06 1.51 -11.19
N ASP A 430 -29.67 2.38 -12.12
CA ASP A 430 -28.68 2.06 -13.15
C ASP A 430 -27.32 1.73 -12.53
N ALA A 431 -26.93 2.42 -11.46
CA ALA A 431 -25.74 2.10 -10.68
C ALA A 431 -25.82 0.70 -10.07
N THR A 432 -26.97 0.34 -9.47
CA THR A 432 -27.21 -0.98 -8.88
C THR A 432 -27.13 -2.08 -9.94
N GLU A 433 -27.78 -1.88 -11.10
CA GLU A 433 -27.78 -2.83 -12.22
C GLU A 433 -26.39 -3.01 -12.85
N ALA A 434 -25.56 -1.96 -12.84
CA ALA A 434 -24.17 -2.04 -13.30
C ALA A 434 -23.25 -2.78 -12.32
N LEU A 435 -23.42 -2.57 -11.01
CA LEU A 435 -22.51 -3.07 -9.99
C LEU A 435 -22.81 -4.51 -9.54
N LEU A 436 -24.09 -4.86 -9.39
CA LEU A 436 -24.50 -6.15 -8.84
C LEU A 436 -23.93 -7.36 -9.60
N PRO A 437 -23.91 -7.40 -10.96
CA PRO A 437 -23.40 -8.55 -11.72
C PRO A 437 -21.89 -8.75 -11.60
N VAL A 438 -21.12 -7.69 -11.28
CA VAL A 438 -19.65 -7.72 -11.21
C VAL A 438 -19.12 -7.84 -9.79
N ARG A 439 -20.00 -7.81 -8.78
CA ARG A 439 -19.67 -7.88 -7.36
C ARG A 439 -18.70 -9.02 -7.00
N GLY A 440 -18.97 -10.24 -7.45
CA GLY A 440 -18.12 -11.40 -7.17
C GLY A 440 -16.79 -11.43 -7.93
N LYS A 441 -16.49 -10.39 -8.72
CA LYS A 441 -15.33 -10.32 -9.62
C LYS A 441 -14.47 -9.08 -9.37
N LEU A 442 -14.74 -8.33 -8.30
CA LEU A 442 -13.99 -7.11 -7.96
C LEU A 442 -12.50 -7.37 -7.75
N GLY A 443 -12.13 -8.58 -7.33
CA GLY A 443 -10.74 -9.04 -7.26
C GLY A 443 -9.93 -8.91 -8.54
N LEU A 444 -10.59 -8.89 -9.71
CA LEU A 444 -9.91 -8.66 -10.99
C LEU A 444 -9.32 -7.25 -11.08
N LEU A 445 -9.88 -6.26 -10.37
CA LEU A 445 -9.36 -4.89 -10.34
C LEU A 445 -8.06 -4.77 -9.53
N GLY A 446 -7.60 -5.85 -8.89
CA GLY A 446 -6.51 -5.88 -7.92
C GLY A 446 -6.87 -5.15 -6.63
N GLY A 447 -5.86 -4.93 -5.79
CA GLY A 447 -6.09 -4.43 -4.43
C GLY A 447 -6.74 -5.48 -3.52
N THR A 448 -6.63 -5.25 -2.22
CA THR A 448 -7.17 -6.16 -1.19
C THR A 448 -8.69 -6.10 -1.12
N ASP A 449 -9.30 -7.01 -0.35
CA ASP A 449 -10.73 -6.94 0.00
C ASP A 449 -11.09 -5.59 0.63
N VAL A 450 -10.15 -5.01 1.39
CA VAL A 450 -10.28 -3.67 1.98
C VAL A 450 -10.45 -2.63 0.88
N ASP A 451 -9.66 -2.72 -0.18
CA ASP A 451 -9.68 -1.75 -1.26
C ASP A 451 -10.95 -1.83 -2.11
N GLN A 452 -11.46 -3.04 -2.30
CA GLN A 452 -12.67 -3.33 -3.05
C GLN A 452 -13.95 -2.98 -2.27
N ASP A 453 -13.88 -2.94 -0.95
CA ASP A 453 -15.02 -2.68 -0.04
C ASP A 453 -15.75 -1.36 -0.34
N VAL A 454 -15.09 -0.38 -0.94
CA VAL A 454 -15.72 0.89 -1.35
C VAL A 454 -16.82 0.67 -2.40
N VAL A 455 -16.64 -0.31 -3.29
CA VAL A 455 -17.60 -0.64 -4.35
C VAL A 455 -18.80 -1.39 -3.78
N GLU A 456 -18.57 -2.26 -2.80
CA GLU A 456 -19.63 -2.92 -2.01
C GLU A 456 -20.50 -1.89 -1.28
N GLN A 457 -19.87 -0.91 -0.62
CA GLN A 457 -20.59 0.18 0.05
C GLN A 457 -21.36 1.05 -0.95
N LEU A 458 -20.78 1.36 -2.12
CA LEU A 458 -21.48 2.08 -3.18
C LEU A 458 -22.73 1.32 -3.63
N LEU A 459 -22.65 0.01 -3.83
CA LEU A 459 -23.81 -0.81 -4.20
C LEU A 459 -24.91 -0.78 -3.13
N ILE A 460 -24.55 -0.90 -1.84
CA ILE A 460 -25.49 -0.76 -0.73
C ILE A 460 -26.15 0.62 -0.73
N GLU A 461 -25.37 1.68 -0.91
CA GLU A 461 -25.89 3.05 -0.95
C GLU A 461 -26.86 3.26 -2.12
N CYS A 462 -26.50 2.80 -3.32
CA CYS A 462 -27.36 2.83 -4.50
C CYS A 462 -28.66 2.07 -4.27
N ALA A 463 -28.59 0.83 -3.79
CA ALA A 463 -29.76 0.00 -3.50
C ALA A 463 -30.67 0.65 -2.43
N SER A 464 -30.08 1.33 -1.45
CA SER A 464 -30.84 2.04 -0.41
C SER A 464 -31.55 3.31 -0.88
N LYS A 465 -31.08 3.89 -1.99
CA LYS A 465 -31.59 5.14 -2.57
C LYS A 465 -32.49 4.91 -3.79
N CYS A 466 -32.51 3.70 -4.33
CA CYS A 466 -33.53 3.23 -5.25
C CYS A 466 -34.60 2.42 -4.50
N ASP A 467 -35.70 2.03 -5.15
CA ASP A 467 -36.78 1.27 -4.52
C ASP A 467 -36.44 -0.20 -4.20
N ASP A 468 -35.15 -0.60 -4.23
CA ASP A 468 -34.69 -1.96 -3.90
C ASP A 468 -34.10 -2.07 -2.49
N LEU A 469 -34.89 -1.65 -1.50
CA LEU A 469 -34.52 -1.74 -0.08
C LEU A 469 -34.29 -3.19 0.39
N ARG A 470 -34.86 -4.17 -0.32
CA ARG A 470 -34.65 -5.60 -0.02
C ARG A 470 -33.22 -6.01 -0.34
N LEU A 471 -32.70 -5.64 -1.51
CA LEU A 471 -31.31 -5.87 -1.85
C LEU A 471 -30.37 -5.19 -0.85
N ALA A 472 -30.62 -3.91 -0.53
CA ALA A 472 -29.83 -3.18 0.45
C ALA A 472 -29.77 -3.90 1.81
N LYS A 473 -30.93 -4.38 2.31
CA LYS A 473 -31.00 -5.14 3.57
C LYS A 473 -30.24 -6.47 3.50
N LEU A 474 -30.31 -7.20 2.39
CA LEU A 474 -29.57 -8.46 2.21
C LEU A 474 -28.05 -8.23 2.25
N LEU A 475 -27.56 -7.25 1.50
CA LEU A 475 -26.12 -6.92 1.48
C LEU A 475 -25.63 -6.41 2.84
N LEU A 476 -26.44 -5.63 3.55
CA LEU A 476 -26.10 -5.20 4.91
C LEU A 476 -26.08 -6.35 5.92
N ASN A 477 -26.94 -7.36 5.77
CA ASN A 477 -26.88 -8.55 6.62
C ASN A 477 -25.55 -9.31 6.43
N GLU A 478 -25.10 -9.47 5.18
CA GLU A 478 -23.78 -10.05 4.88
C GLU A 478 -22.67 -9.22 5.54
N ARG A 479 -22.73 -7.90 5.37
CA ARG A 479 -21.74 -6.98 5.95
C ARG A 479 -21.70 -7.02 7.46
N LEU A 480 -22.84 -7.02 8.14
CA LEU A 480 -22.94 -7.10 9.60
C LEU A 480 -22.46 -8.45 10.14
N SER A 481 -22.60 -9.53 9.37
CA SER A 481 -22.02 -10.82 9.73
C SER A 481 -20.50 -10.79 9.71
N ALA A 482 -19.89 -10.05 8.77
CA ALA A 482 -18.44 -9.90 8.68
C ALA A 482 -17.88 -8.83 9.62
N ARG A 483 -18.64 -7.75 9.86
CA ARG A 483 -18.24 -6.57 10.64
C ARG A 483 -19.26 -6.23 11.74
N PRO A 484 -19.52 -7.14 12.69
CA PRO A 484 -20.55 -6.93 13.71
C PRO A 484 -20.23 -5.77 14.67
N GLN A 485 -18.97 -5.34 14.75
CA GLN A 485 -18.51 -4.23 15.58
C GLN A 485 -18.48 -2.88 14.87
N SER A 486 -18.93 -2.80 13.61
CA SER A 486 -18.98 -1.53 12.88
C SER A 486 -20.24 -0.74 13.26
N ALA A 487 -20.06 0.28 14.10
CA ALA A 487 -21.11 1.24 14.45
C ALA A 487 -21.67 1.93 13.21
N GLN A 488 -20.81 2.29 12.25
CA GLN A 488 -21.24 2.89 11.00
C GLN A 488 -22.08 1.93 10.14
N CYS A 489 -21.77 0.64 10.11
CA CYS A 489 -22.61 -0.36 9.43
C CYS A 489 -23.99 -0.49 10.09
N TRP A 490 -24.06 -0.51 11.43
CA TRP A 490 -25.33 -0.51 12.16
C TRP A 490 -26.15 0.77 11.92
N ASN A 491 -25.49 1.92 11.80
CA ASN A 491 -26.14 3.18 11.45
C ASN A 491 -26.80 3.11 10.05
N THR A 492 -26.08 2.59 9.05
CA THR A 492 -26.64 2.37 7.71
C THR A 492 -27.81 1.36 7.73
N PHE A 493 -27.69 0.28 8.49
CA PHE A 493 -28.76 -0.70 8.67
C PHE A 493 -30.02 -0.11 9.31
N SER A 494 -29.86 0.76 10.32
CA SER A 494 -30.95 1.52 10.92
C SER A 494 -31.65 2.39 9.86
N ARG A 495 -30.89 3.13 9.04
CA ARG A 495 -31.44 3.99 7.97
C ARG A 495 -32.27 3.20 6.96
N VAL A 496 -31.76 2.06 6.49
CA VAL A 496 -32.49 1.19 5.55
C VAL A 496 -33.74 0.60 6.20
N SER A 497 -33.63 0.13 7.45
CA SER A 497 -34.77 -0.42 8.19
C SER A 497 -35.88 0.62 8.41
N ALA A 498 -35.51 1.88 8.66
CA ALA A 498 -36.45 2.98 8.77
C ALA A 498 -37.18 3.23 7.44
N ALA A 499 -36.47 3.24 6.31
CA ALA A 499 -37.06 3.38 4.98
C ALA A 499 -38.02 2.22 4.64
N MET A 500 -37.78 1.02 5.19
CA MET A 500 -38.68 -0.13 5.06
C MET A 500 -39.86 -0.14 6.04
N GLY A 501 -39.92 0.80 7.00
CA GLY A 501 -40.95 0.84 8.04
C GLY A 501 -40.77 -0.20 9.18
N ASP A 502 -39.59 -0.79 9.32
CA ASP A 502 -39.28 -1.79 10.35
C ASP A 502 -38.80 -1.11 11.65
N SER A 503 -39.75 -0.57 12.43
CA SER A 503 -39.43 0.19 13.65
C SER A 503 -38.74 -0.64 14.74
N SER A 504 -38.85 -1.97 14.73
CA SER A 504 -38.13 -2.82 15.69
C SER A 504 -36.65 -2.87 15.34
N ALA A 505 -36.34 -3.19 14.09
CA ALA A 505 -34.96 -3.26 13.61
C ALA A 505 -34.24 -1.91 13.76
N VAL A 506 -34.95 -0.79 13.57
CA VAL A 506 -34.39 0.56 13.81
C VAL A 506 -33.91 0.72 15.25
N ARG A 507 -34.73 0.38 16.25
CA ARG A 507 -34.36 0.53 17.67
C ARG A 507 -33.14 -0.33 18.02
N ASP A 508 -33.14 -1.58 17.57
CA ASP A 508 -32.04 -2.51 17.85
C ASP A 508 -30.74 -2.02 17.22
N ALA A 509 -30.80 -1.59 15.96
CA ALA A 509 -29.64 -1.09 15.22
C ALA A 509 -29.10 0.23 15.78
N GLN A 510 -29.97 1.16 16.20
CA GLN A 510 -29.56 2.39 16.88
C GLN A 510 -28.88 2.09 18.22
N GLY A 511 -29.43 1.13 18.99
CA GLY A 511 -28.82 0.68 20.23
C GLY A 511 -27.40 0.12 20.02
N MET A 512 -27.24 -0.76 19.02
CA MET A 512 -25.93 -1.32 18.67
C MET A 512 -24.94 -0.27 18.19
N SER A 513 -25.36 0.62 17.28
CA SER A 513 -24.54 1.72 16.78
C SER A 513 -24.03 2.62 17.91
N TYR A 514 -24.91 2.96 18.86
CA TYR A 514 -24.55 3.77 20.03
C TYR A 514 -23.56 3.07 20.98
N VAL A 515 -23.76 1.79 21.27
CA VAL A 515 -22.85 1.02 22.15
C VAL A 515 -21.46 0.89 21.53
N LEU A 516 -21.38 0.79 20.21
CA LEU A 516 -20.12 0.58 19.47
C LEU A 516 -19.34 1.88 19.17
N GLY A 517 -19.88 3.05 19.52
CA GLY A 517 -19.12 4.31 19.54
C GLY A 517 -19.80 5.50 18.88
N LEU A 518 -20.77 5.27 17.97
CA LEU A 518 -21.41 6.35 17.21
C LEU A 518 -22.43 7.07 18.09
N GLY A 519 -22.10 8.30 18.50
CA GLY A 519 -22.87 9.07 19.48
C GLY A 519 -22.29 9.09 20.90
N GLN A 520 -21.18 8.39 21.15
CA GLN A 520 -20.41 8.49 22.39
C GLN A 520 -19.31 9.56 22.32
N GLY A 521 -19.57 10.68 21.63
CA GLY A 521 -18.68 11.84 21.54
C GLY A 521 -18.42 12.46 22.91
N GLY A 522 -17.57 11.83 23.70
CA GLY A 522 -17.06 12.27 24.97
C GLY A 522 -15.54 12.20 24.91
N ASN A 523 -14.92 13.39 24.92
CA ASN A 523 -13.50 13.64 25.11
C ASN A 523 -12.75 12.52 25.84
N GLN A 524 -12.08 11.66 25.09
CA GLN A 524 -10.87 11.01 25.56
C GLN A 524 -9.75 11.39 24.59
N THR A 525 -9.17 12.56 24.88
CA THR A 525 -7.81 12.92 24.51
C THR A 525 -6.87 11.87 25.07
N TYR A 526 -6.20 11.13 24.19
CA TYR A 526 -4.98 10.37 24.49
C TYR A 526 -3.89 10.84 23.56
#